data_AF-A0A1L9PA18-F1
#
_entry.id   AF-A0A1L9PA18-F1
#
_cell.length_a   1.000
_cell.length_b   1.000
_cell.length_c   1.000
_cell.angle_alpha   90.00
_cell.angle_beta   90.00
_cell.angle_gamma   90.00
#
_symmetry.space_group_name_H-M   'P 1'
#
loop_
_entity.id
_entity.type
_entity.pdbx_description
1 polymer ?
#
loop_
_entity_poly.entity_id
_entity_poly.type
_entity_poly.pdbx_seq_one_letter_code
_entity_poly.pdbx_strand_id
1 'polypeptide(L)'
;MFSNECLGELEYEATTSAVVMAGIFLSFLTEYIGHRYILARSARSGDSSPQQVDNGSSKSAAEQAPAQPAHQHSALAGLGHHHGGDPTNPNTKLSVLVMEAGVIFHSILIGITLVVAGDSFYKTLLVVIVFHQFFEGLALGARIALLPGRTFPMKAIMGAAFALVTPVGMAIGMGVIHSFNGQDRHTLIALGTLDALSAGILVWVGLVDMWARDWVIEGGDMFAAPLRHVAAGGISLIAGMVLMGVLGKWA
;
A
#
# COMPACT_ATOMS: atom_id res chain seq x y z
N MET A 1 14.57 10.96 13.51
CA MET A 1 14.57 12.45 13.55
C MET A 1 14.15 13.01 14.90
N PHE A 2 13.05 12.55 15.50
CA PHE A 2 12.53 13.15 16.74
C PHE A 2 13.38 12.94 18.02
N SER A 3 14.41 12.10 17.96
CA SER A 3 15.37 11.89 19.06
C SER A 3 16.64 12.75 18.91
N ASN A 4 16.66 13.71 17.99
CA ASN A 4 17.84 14.55 17.76
C ASN A 4 18.00 15.57 18.92
N GLU A 5 19.23 15.73 19.43
CA GLU A 5 19.58 16.63 20.53
C GLU A 5 19.16 18.09 20.28
N CYS A 6 19.10 18.52 19.02
CA CYS A 6 18.68 19.86 18.62
C CYS A 6 17.17 20.14 18.80
N LEU A 7 16.35 19.11 19.06
CA LEU A 7 14.90 19.26 19.28
C LEU A 7 14.51 19.50 20.75
N GLY A 8 15.34 19.09 21.71
CA GLY A 8 14.97 19.00 23.12
C GLY A 8 13.92 17.91 23.39
N GLU A 9 13.29 17.93 24.57
CA GLU A 9 12.15 17.05 24.86
C GLU A 9 10.91 17.49 24.06
N LEU A 10 10.22 16.53 23.44
CA LEU A 10 8.93 16.78 22.80
C LEU A 10 7.86 17.03 23.87
N GLU A 11 6.92 17.93 23.60
CA GLU A 11 5.76 18.14 24.49
C GLU A 11 4.90 16.88 24.66
N TYR A 12 4.91 16.01 23.65
CA TYR A 12 4.27 14.70 23.70
C TYR A 12 5.23 13.61 23.25
N GLU A 13 5.59 12.70 24.16
CA GLU A 13 6.59 11.65 23.96
C GLU A 13 6.23 10.74 22.76
N ALA A 14 4.95 10.41 22.60
CA ALA A 14 4.49 9.49 21.56
C ALA A 14 4.06 10.20 20.25
N THR A 15 4.61 11.39 19.96
CA THR A 15 4.27 12.16 18.73
C THR A 15 4.47 11.32 17.47
N THR A 16 5.60 10.62 17.35
CA THR A 16 5.88 9.74 16.20
C THR A 16 4.79 8.70 16.02
N SER A 17 4.44 7.97 17.08
CA SER A 17 3.44 6.90 17.04
C SER A 17 2.05 7.43 16.72
N ALA A 18 1.68 8.61 17.24
CA ALA A 18 0.41 9.25 16.93
C ALA A 18 0.32 9.61 15.43
N VAL A 19 1.39 10.14 14.84
CA VAL A 19 1.44 10.48 13.41
C VAL A 19 1.44 9.22 12.53
N VAL A 20 2.14 8.15 12.94
CA VAL A 20 2.06 6.84 12.28
C VAL A 20 0.63 6.30 12.28
N MET A 21 -0.06 6.37 13.42
CA MET A 21 -1.47 5.93 13.52
C MET A 21 -2.39 6.78 12.64
N ALA A 22 -2.13 8.10 12.53
CA ALA A 22 -2.84 8.96 11.60
C ALA A 22 -2.62 8.51 10.15
N GLY A 23 -1.39 8.16 9.76
CA GLY A 23 -1.08 7.63 8.43
C GLY A 23 -1.83 6.33 8.12
N ILE A 24 -1.84 5.39 9.06
CA ILE A 24 -2.61 4.13 8.95
C ILE A 24 -4.10 4.43 8.75
N PHE A 25 -4.66 5.31 9.59
CA PHE A 25 -6.08 5.63 9.54
C PHE A 25 -6.48 6.37 8.25
N LEU A 26 -5.63 7.25 7.74
CA LEU A 26 -5.86 7.94 6.47
C LEU A 26 -5.84 6.96 5.29
N SER A 27 -4.88 6.03 5.24
CA SER A 27 -4.85 4.99 4.20
C SER A 27 -6.12 4.12 4.23
N PHE A 28 -6.52 3.66 5.43
CA PHE A 28 -7.78 2.95 5.62
C PHE A 28 -8.98 3.75 5.09
N LEU A 29 -9.08 5.03 5.48
CA LEU A 29 -10.20 5.87 5.10
C LEU A 29 -10.27 6.06 3.58
N THR A 30 -9.13 6.29 2.92
CA THR A 30 -9.04 6.43 1.47
C THR A 30 -9.48 5.15 0.76
N GLU A 31 -8.99 3.98 1.19
CA GLU A 31 -9.38 2.70 0.61
C GLU A 31 -10.87 2.42 0.83
N TYR A 32 -11.37 2.61 2.05
CA TYR A 32 -12.78 2.39 2.41
C TYR A 32 -13.73 3.29 1.61
N ILE A 33 -13.47 4.60 1.56
CA ILE A 33 -14.28 5.55 0.79
C ILE A 33 -14.23 5.21 -0.69
N GLY A 34 -13.04 4.88 -1.21
CA GLY A 34 -12.85 4.51 -2.60
C GLY A 34 -13.66 3.26 -3.00
N HIS A 35 -13.65 2.21 -2.17
CA HIS A 35 -14.52 1.05 -2.36
C HIS A 35 -16.00 1.41 -2.34
N ARG A 36 -16.43 2.20 -1.36
CA ARG A 36 -17.84 2.63 -1.25
C ARG A 36 -18.27 3.42 -2.48
N TYR A 37 -17.41 4.28 -3.01
CA TYR A 37 -17.68 5.06 -4.21
C TYR A 37 -17.77 4.18 -5.46
N ILE A 38 -16.86 3.23 -5.65
CA ILE A 38 -16.90 2.28 -6.77
C ILE A 38 -18.19 1.47 -6.74
N LEU A 39 -18.56 0.90 -5.58
CA LEU A 39 -19.78 0.12 -5.42
C LEU A 39 -21.04 0.96 -5.68
N ALA A 40 -21.11 2.18 -5.15
CA ALA A 40 -22.23 3.08 -5.39
C ALA A 40 -22.35 3.49 -6.87
N ARG A 41 -21.21 3.62 -7.57
CA ARG A 41 -21.18 3.91 -9.01
C ARG A 41 -21.63 2.70 -9.83
N SER A 42 -21.14 1.50 -9.54
CA SER A 42 -21.56 0.27 -10.23
C SER A 42 -23.07 0.01 -10.06
N ALA A 43 -23.62 0.25 -8.86
CA ALA A 43 -25.06 0.15 -8.62
C ALA A 43 -25.89 1.17 -9.42
N ARG A 44 -25.36 2.37 -9.66
CA ARG A 44 -26.01 3.41 -10.48
C ARG A 44 -25.85 3.19 -11.99
N SER A 45 -24.78 2.53 -12.40
CA SER A 45 -24.48 2.24 -13.81
C SER A 45 -25.27 1.04 -14.37
N GLY A 46 -26.05 0.32 -13.56
CA GLY A 46 -27.02 -0.67 -14.04
C GLY A 46 -26.43 -1.86 -14.80
N ASP A 47 -25.15 -2.21 -14.57
CA ASP A 47 -24.54 -3.38 -15.20
C ASP A 47 -24.90 -4.64 -14.41
N SER A 48 -26.18 -5.03 -14.52
CA SER A 48 -26.66 -6.34 -14.11
C SER A 48 -26.44 -7.32 -15.25
N SER A 49 -25.26 -7.91 -15.31
CA SER A 49 -25.02 -9.14 -16.08
C SER A 49 -24.92 -10.32 -15.11
N PRO A 50 -26.01 -11.05 -14.81
CA PRO A 50 -25.91 -12.33 -14.14
C PRO A 50 -25.38 -13.34 -15.17
N GLN A 51 -24.08 -13.64 -15.12
CA GLN A 51 -23.53 -14.79 -15.83
C GLN A 51 -23.87 -16.06 -15.04
N GLN A 52 -25.13 -16.48 -15.14
CA GLN A 52 -25.58 -17.80 -14.69
C GLN A 52 -24.96 -18.84 -15.62
N VAL A 53 -23.97 -19.57 -15.12
CA VAL A 53 -23.53 -20.83 -15.72
C VAL A 53 -24.61 -21.86 -15.43
N ASP A 54 -25.52 -22.04 -16.37
CA ASP A 54 -26.55 -23.07 -16.33
C ASP A 54 -25.90 -24.42 -16.69
N ASN A 55 -25.64 -25.23 -15.68
CA ASN A 55 -25.22 -26.62 -15.83
C ASN A 55 -26.44 -27.50 -15.55
N GLY A 56 -26.79 -28.33 -16.52
CA GLY A 56 -28.13 -28.85 -16.71
C GLY A 56 -28.65 -29.89 -15.70
N SER A 57 -29.97 -30.09 -15.83
CA SER A 57 -30.75 -31.29 -15.50
C SER A 57 -30.87 -31.66 -14.01
N SER A 58 -32.05 -31.42 -13.41
CA SER A 58 -33.08 -32.47 -13.26
C SER A 58 -34.38 -31.94 -12.62
N LYS A 59 -35.49 -32.56 -13.06
CA LYS A 59 -36.90 -32.31 -12.69
C LYS A 59 -37.19 -32.60 -11.20
N SER A 60 -38.06 -31.83 -10.55
CA SER A 60 -39.29 -32.33 -9.90
C SER A 60 -40.14 -31.17 -9.33
N ALA A 61 -41.41 -31.47 -9.10
CA ALA A 61 -42.58 -30.60 -8.96
C ALA A 61 -42.83 -30.02 -7.55
N ALA A 62 -43.65 -28.95 -7.56
CA ALA A 62 -44.70 -28.52 -6.61
C ALA A 62 -44.41 -28.45 -5.09
N GLU A 63 -44.61 -27.27 -4.49
CA GLU A 63 -45.70 -26.96 -3.53
C GLU A 63 -45.57 -25.48 -3.06
N GLN A 64 -46.69 -24.78 -2.86
CA GLN A 64 -46.79 -23.37 -2.43
C GLN A 64 -47.16 -23.23 -0.94
N ALA A 65 -46.73 -22.09 -0.36
CA ALA A 65 -47.20 -21.36 0.85
C ALA A 65 -46.35 -21.49 2.15
N PRO A 66 -46.45 -20.53 3.11
CA PRO A 66 -46.42 -19.07 2.99
C PRO A 66 -45.31 -18.41 3.85
N ALA A 67 -45.12 -17.11 3.64
CA ALA A 67 -44.07 -16.26 4.19
C ALA A 67 -44.04 -16.13 5.74
N GLN A 68 -42.83 -16.10 6.30
CA GLN A 68 -42.51 -15.50 7.61
C GLN A 68 -41.24 -14.63 7.49
N PRO A 69 -41.16 -13.48 8.20
CA PRO A 69 -40.08 -12.51 8.05
C PRO A 69 -38.90 -12.89 8.95
N ALA A 70 -37.78 -13.31 8.36
CA ALA A 70 -36.57 -13.63 9.10
C ALA A 70 -35.58 -12.46 9.08
N HIS A 71 -35.51 -11.79 10.23
CA HIS A 71 -34.31 -11.23 10.86
C HIS A 71 -33.29 -10.48 10.00
N GLN A 72 -33.35 -9.16 10.15
CA GLN A 72 -32.31 -8.18 9.86
C GLN A 72 -31.06 -8.46 10.72
N HIS A 73 -30.25 -9.44 10.34
CA HIS A 73 -28.95 -9.68 10.94
C HIS A 73 -27.84 -8.98 10.15
N SER A 74 -27.24 -7.99 10.82
CA SER A 74 -25.86 -7.50 10.67
C SER A 74 -25.41 -7.09 9.26
N ALA A 75 -25.49 -5.78 9.00
CA ALA A 75 -24.88 -5.08 7.86
C ALA A 75 -23.34 -5.19 7.78
N LEU A 76 -22.69 -5.93 8.69
CA LEU A 76 -21.25 -6.16 8.71
C LEU A 76 -20.86 -7.53 8.12
N ALA A 77 -21.77 -8.50 8.06
CA ALA A 77 -21.48 -9.86 7.57
C ALA A 77 -21.65 -10.04 6.05
N GLY A 78 -22.21 -9.04 5.35
CA GLY A 78 -22.38 -9.05 3.89
C GLY A 78 -21.13 -8.61 3.09
N LEU A 79 -19.99 -8.38 3.76
CA LEU A 79 -18.78 -7.81 3.15
C LEU A 79 -17.88 -8.83 2.41
N GLY A 80 -18.20 -10.13 2.43
CA GLY A 80 -17.29 -11.20 1.97
C GLY A 80 -17.72 -11.99 0.73
N HIS A 81 -18.82 -11.64 0.05
CA HIS A 81 -19.32 -12.45 -1.06
C HIS A 81 -19.33 -11.69 -2.38
N HIS A 82 -18.17 -11.65 -3.05
CA HIS A 82 -18.08 -11.64 -4.51
C HIS A 82 -16.76 -12.26 -4.96
N HIS A 83 -16.92 -13.42 -5.62
CA HIS A 83 -16.01 -14.36 -6.24
C HIS A 83 -14.56 -13.93 -6.55
N GLY A 84 -13.64 -14.75 -6.00
CA GLY A 84 -12.39 -15.27 -6.55
C GLY A 84 -11.67 -14.50 -7.66
N GLY A 85 -10.43 -14.11 -7.37
CA GLY A 85 -9.29 -14.19 -8.30
C GLY A 85 -9.46 -13.57 -9.68
N ASP A 86 -10.39 -12.64 -9.87
CA ASP A 86 -10.52 -11.92 -11.12
C ASP A 86 -9.64 -10.66 -11.06
N PRO A 87 -8.51 -10.60 -11.77
CA PRO A 87 -7.68 -9.40 -11.84
C PRO A 87 -8.48 -8.20 -12.38
N THR A 88 -9.62 -8.40 -13.04
CA THR A 88 -10.51 -7.33 -13.52
C THR A 88 -11.35 -6.66 -12.43
N ASN A 89 -11.32 -7.17 -11.19
CA ASN A 89 -12.05 -6.58 -10.08
C ASN A 89 -11.56 -5.13 -9.83
N PRO A 90 -12.45 -4.12 -9.87
CA PRO A 90 -12.07 -2.73 -9.63
C PRO A 90 -11.46 -2.51 -8.24
N ASN A 91 -11.71 -3.41 -7.29
CA ASN A 91 -11.10 -3.40 -5.96
C ASN A 91 -9.58 -3.67 -5.99
N THR A 92 -9.12 -4.55 -6.87
CA THR A 92 -7.68 -4.85 -7.02
C THR A 92 -6.94 -3.68 -7.67
N LYS A 93 -7.56 -3.05 -8.68
CA LYS A 93 -7.01 -1.84 -9.31
C LYS A 93 -6.89 -0.68 -8.34
N LEU A 94 -7.93 -0.48 -7.51
CA LEU A 94 -7.92 0.56 -6.48
C LEU A 94 -6.80 0.32 -5.47
N SER A 95 -6.66 -0.89 -4.95
CA SER A 95 -5.60 -1.21 -3.98
C SER A 95 -4.20 -0.99 -4.57
N VAL A 96 -3.93 -1.43 -5.81
CA VAL A 96 -2.63 -1.17 -6.46
C VAL A 96 -2.39 0.33 -6.65
N LEU A 97 -3.42 1.12 -6.95
CA LEU A 97 -3.31 2.57 -7.09
C LEU A 97 -3.06 3.26 -5.74
N VAL A 98 -3.72 2.81 -4.66
CA VAL A 98 -3.48 3.32 -3.30
C VAL A 98 -2.06 2.98 -2.84
N MET A 99 -1.61 1.74 -3.08
CA MET A 99 -0.24 1.31 -2.84
C MET A 99 0.77 2.16 -3.63
N GLU A 100 0.54 2.34 -4.94
CA GLU A 100 1.41 3.16 -5.79
C GLU A 100 1.49 4.61 -5.27
N ALA A 101 0.36 5.21 -4.90
CA ALA A 101 0.32 6.56 -4.34
C ALA A 101 1.10 6.66 -3.01
N GLY A 102 0.97 5.66 -2.14
CA GLY A 102 1.71 5.60 -0.87
C GLY A 102 3.23 5.48 -1.08
N VAL A 103 3.65 4.61 -2.01
CA VAL A 103 5.06 4.42 -2.37
C VAL A 103 5.63 5.67 -3.05
N ILE A 104 4.88 6.33 -3.95
CA ILE A 104 5.27 7.61 -4.55
C ILE A 104 5.48 8.67 -3.46
N PHE A 105 4.53 8.82 -2.55
CA PHE A 105 4.65 9.78 -1.45
C PHE A 105 5.91 9.53 -0.62
N HIS A 106 6.16 8.28 -0.24
CA HIS A 106 7.37 7.90 0.50
C HIS A 106 8.66 8.20 -0.27
N SER A 107 8.68 7.86 -1.56
CA SER A 107 9.86 8.01 -2.41
C SER A 107 10.24 9.48 -2.64
N ILE A 108 9.27 10.40 -2.65
CA ILE A 108 9.56 11.85 -2.65
C ILE A 108 10.31 12.25 -1.38
N LEU A 109 9.83 11.81 -0.22
CA LEU A 109 10.45 12.15 1.07
C LEU A 109 11.85 11.56 1.19
N ILE A 110 12.06 10.32 0.74
CA ILE A 110 13.40 9.73 0.62
C ILE A 110 14.32 10.62 -0.22
N GLY A 111 13.86 11.08 -1.39
CA GLY A 111 14.67 11.94 -2.27
C GLY A 111 15.05 13.28 -1.61
N ILE A 112 14.10 13.91 -0.92
CA ILE A 112 14.33 15.18 -0.21
C ILE A 112 15.32 14.97 0.95
N THR A 113 15.06 13.98 1.80
CA THR A 113 15.87 13.69 2.99
C THR A 113 17.30 13.28 2.62
N LEU A 114 17.48 12.50 1.56
CA LEU A 114 18.81 12.12 1.06
C LEU A 114 19.71 13.32 0.76
N VAL A 115 19.14 14.37 0.14
CA VAL A 115 19.90 15.59 -0.21
C VAL A 115 20.13 16.48 0.99
N VAL A 116 19.15 16.55 1.91
CA VAL A 116 19.22 17.41 3.10
C VAL A 116 20.06 16.79 4.24
N ALA A 117 20.33 15.49 4.22
CA ALA A 117 21.08 14.77 5.27
C ALA A 117 22.56 15.18 5.44
N GLY A 118 23.11 15.97 4.52
CA GLY A 118 24.46 16.53 4.61
C GLY A 118 25.59 15.65 4.04
N ASP A 119 26.72 16.29 3.73
CA ASP A 119 27.78 15.72 2.88
C ASP A 119 28.49 14.48 3.45
N SER A 120 28.58 14.35 4.78
CA SER A 120 29.33 13.26 5.43
C SER A 120 28.65 11.90 5.29
N PHE A 121 27.32 11.86 5.19
CA PHE A 121 26.53 10.63 5.10
C PHE A 121 25.95 10.40 3.70
N TYR A 122 25.93 11.43 2.85
CA TYR A 122 25.33 11.37 1.51
C TYR A 122 25.76 10.15 0.68
N LYS A 123 27.07 9.84 0.62
CA LYS A 123 27.56 8.70 -0.19
C LYS A 123 27.03 7.36 0.32
N THR A 124 27.02 7.16 1.63
CA THR A 124 26.53 5.93 2.25
C THR A 124 25.02 5.82 2.07
N LEU A 125 24.29 6.89 2.38
CA LEU A 125 22.83 6.96 2.23
C LEU A 125 22.42 6.73 0.77
N LEU A 126 23.14 7.30 -0.20
CA LEU A 126 22.86 7.09 -1.61
C LEU A 126 22.98 5.61 -1.99
N VAL A 127 24.04 4.92 -1.56
CA VAL A 127 24.20 3.48 -1.82
C VAL A 127 23.06 2.69 -1.19
N VAL A 128 22.73 2.97 0.07
CA VAL A 128 21.65 2.28 0.78
C VAL A 128 20.30 2.51 0.10
N ILE A 129 19.98 3.76 -0.26
CA ILE A 129 18.72 4.13 -0.91
C ILE A 129 18.60 3.52 -2.31
N VAL A 130 19.69 3.41 -3.07
CA VAL A 130 19.65 2.71 -4.37
C VAL A 130 19.19 1.26 -4.20
N PHE A 131 19.71 0.54 -3.20
CA PHE A 131 19.26 -0.82 -2.92
C PHE A 131 17.84 -0.85 -2.36
N HIS A 132 17.49 0.07 -1.47
CA HIS A 132 16.13 0.19 -0.93
C HIS A 132 15.10 0.37 -2.06
N GLN A 133 15.32 1.37 -2.93
CA GLN A 133 14.46 1.68 -4.06
C GLN A 133 14.39 0.53 -5.08
N PHE A 134 15.48 -0.24 -5.23
CA PHE A 134 15.48 -1.44 -6.05
C PHE A 134 14.48 -2.49 -5.53
N PHE A 135 14.51 -2.80 -4.23
CA PHE A 135 13.59 -3.79 -3.66
C PHE A 135 12.13 -3.29 -3.63
N GLU A 136 11.90 -2.03 -3.29
CA GLU A 136 10.56 -1.43 -3.38
C GLU A 136 10.04 -1.43 -4.82
N GLY A 137 10.90 -1.14 -5.79
CA GLY A 137 10.56 -1.14 -7.21
C GLY A 137 10.20 -2.53 -7.74
N LEU A 138 10.89 -3.57 -7.28
CA LEU A 138 10.53 -4.97 -7.60
C LEU A 138 9.16 -5.33 -7.02
N ALA A 139 8.88 -4.94 -5.78
CA ALA A 139 7.61 -5.22 -5.12
C ALA A 139 6.43 -4.52 -5.83
N LEU A 140 6.54 -3.22 -6.08
CA LEU A 140 5.54 -2.44 -6.81
C LEU A 140 5.38 -2.94 -8.25
N GLY A 141 6.50 -3.23 -8.93
CA GLY A 141 6.51 -3.76 -10.29
C GLY A 141 5.78 -5.10 -10.43
N ALA A 142 5.95 -6.01 -9.46
CA ALA A 142 5.22 -7.28 -9.42
C ALA A 142 3.71 -7.07 -9.33
N ARG A 143 3.25 -6.11 -8.52
CA ARG A 143 1.82 -5.78 -8.40
C ARG A 143 1.24 -5.12 -9.64
N ILE A 144 1.97 -4.18 -10.24
CA ILE A 144 1.57 -3.55 -11.51
C ILE A 144 1.48 -4.60 -12.62
N ALA A 145 2.40 -5.57 -12.65
CA ALA A 145 2.40 -6.63 -13.65
C ALA A 145 1.12 -7.48 -13.60
N LEU A 146 0.59 -7.74 -12.40
CA LEU A 146 -0.64 -8.51 -12.18
C LEU A 146 -1.93 -7.76 -12.56
N LEU A 147 -1.88 -6.44 -12.75
CA LEU A 147 -3.05 -5.69 -13.22
C LEU A 147 -3.50 -6.17 -14.61
N PRO A 148 -4.81 -6.29 -14.88
CA PRO A 148 -5.31 -6.71 -16.18
C PRO A 148 -5.15 -5.57 -17.20
N GLY A 149 -4.97 -5.94 -18.46
CA GLY A 149 -4.88 -4.99 -19.57
C GLY A 149 -3.48 -4.85 -20.15
N ARG A 150 -3.35 -3.93 -21.11
CA ARG A 150 -2.12 -3.76 -21.90
C ARG A 150 -0.98 -3.21 -21.04
N THR A 151 0.23 -3.69 -21.30
CA THR A 151 1.46 -3.19 -20.67
C THR A 151 1.71 -1.72 -21.03
N PHE A 152 1.52 -1.36 -22.30
CA PHE A 152 1.65 0.01 -22.76
C PHE A 152 0.29 0.63 -23.09
N PRO A 153 0.02 1.88 -22.70
CA PRO A 153 0.91 2.82 -22.00
C PRO A 153 0.83 2.78 -20.46
N MET A 154 -0.25 2.24 -19.91
CA MET A 154 -0.60 2.41 -18.48
C MET A 154 0.49 1.90 -17.52
N LYS A 155 0.88 0.61 -17.64
CA LYS A 155 1.88 0.03 -16.72
C LYS A 155 3.26 0.67 -16.87
N ALA A 156 3.59 1.11 -18.08
CA ALA A 156 4.83 1.85 -18.35
C ALA A 156 4.83 3.23 -17.68
N ILE A 157 3.71 3.95 -17.68
CA ILE A 157 3.57 5.23 -16.98
C ILE A 157 3.71 5.04 -15.47
N MET A 158 3.07 4.01 -14.91
CA MET A 158 3.18 3.67 -13.49
C MET A 158 4.64 3.39 -13.09
N GLY A 159 5.34 2.55 -13.86
CA GLY A 159 6.76 2.28 -13.65
C GLY A 159 7.65 3.52 -13.82
N ALA A 160 7.35 4.39 -14.79
CA ALA A 160 8.08 5.63 -15.00
C ALA A 160 7.85 6.64 -13.86
N ALA A 161 6.63 6.71 -13.31
CA ALA A 161 6.32 7.55 -12.16
C ALA A 161 7.18 7.14 -10.96
N PHE A 162 7.27 5.84 -10.64
CA PHE A 162 8.15 5.33 -9.60
C PHE A 162 9.65 5.55 -9.89
N ALA A 163 10.10 5.45 -11.14
CA ALA A 163 11.50 5.66 -11.47
C ALA A 163 11.92 7.15 -11.34
N LEU A 164 11.01 8.08 -11.60
CA LEU A 164 11.29 9.52 -11.63
C LEU A 164 11.02 10.22 -10.29
N VAL A 165 10.20 9.63 -9.42
CA VAL A 165 9.76 10.30 -8.19
C VAL A 165 10.92 10.58 -7.22
N THR A 166 11.85 9.64 -7.02
CA THR A 166 13.00 9.87 -6.12
C THR A 166 13.94 10.96 -6.66
N PRO A 167 14.34 10.96 -7.95
CA PRO A 167 15.05 12.09 -8.55
C PRO A 167 14.31 13.44 -8.42
N VAL A 168 12.98 13.45 -8.55
CA VAL A 168 12.17 14.67 -8.33
C VAL A 168 12.26 15.11 -6.86
N GLY A 169 12.17 14.19 -5.91
CA GLY A 169 12.39 14.47 -4.48
C GLY A 169 13.78 15.07 -4.23
N MET A 170 14.83 14.51 -4.84
CA MET A 170 16.18 15.06 -4.74
C MET A 170 16.27 16.48 -5.33
N ALA A 171 15.63 16.74 -6.48
CA ALA A 171 15.59 18.07 -7.08
C ALA A 171 14.89 19.09 -6.18
N ILE A 172 13.78 18.70 -5.53
CA ILE A 172 13.09 19.51 -4.52
C ILE A 172 14.03 19.76 -3.34
N GLY A 173 14.68 18.72 -2.82
CA GLY A 173 15.66 18.80 -1.72
C GLY A 173 16.78 19.79 -2.01
N MET A 174 17.35 19.76 -3.22
CA MET A 174 18.37 20.74 -3.66
C MET A 174 17.81 22.16 -3.70
N GLY A 175 16.57 22.33 -4.17
CA GLY A 175 15.93 23.66 -4.24
C GLY A 175 15.67 24.28 -2.88
N VAL A 176 15.45 23.47 -1.84
CA VAL A 176 15.12 23.94 -0.48
C VAL A 176 16.30 23.86 0.50
N ILE A 177 17.46 23.34 0.09
CA ILE A 177 18.59 23.04 0.98
C ILE A 177 19.12 24.23 1.78
N HIS A 178 19.01 25.45 1.26
CA HIS A 178 19.43 26.67 1.96
C HIS A 178 18.42 27.16 3.01
N SER A 179 17.15 26.74 2.90
CA SER A 179 16.09 27.07 3.85
C SER A 179 15.83 25.93 4.84
N PHE A 180 16.11 24.68 4.44
CA PHE A 180 15.98 23.47 5.22
C PHE A 180 17.35 22.77 5.26
N ASN A 181 18.18 23.11 6.24
CA ASN A 181 19.59 22.70 6.27
C ASN A 181 19.84 21.40 7.05
N GLY A 182 18.77 20.66 7.39
CA GLY A 182 18.83 19.35 8.05
C GLY A 182 19.21 19.38 9.53
N GLN A 183 19.59 20.54 10.07
CA GLN A 183 20.05 20.72 11.45
C GLN A 183 19.17 21.69 12.25
N ASP A 184 18.33 22.48 11.58
CA ASP A 184 17.39 23.37 12.24
C ASP A 184 16.14 22.63 12.74
N ARG A 185 15.62 23.10 13.89
CA ARG A 185 14.46 22.53 14.57
C ARG A 185 13.24 22.42 13.65
N HIS A 186 13.02 23.41 12.78
CA HIS A 186 11.86 23.42 11.89
C HIS A 186 11.98 22.34 10.81
N THR A 187 13.15 22.14 10.21
CA THR A 187 13.42 21.03 9.29
C THR A 187 13.23 19.68 9.96
N LEU A 188 13.77 19.49 11.16
CA LEU A 188 13.66 18.22 11.87
C LEU A 188 12.20 17.87 12.23
N ILE A 189 11.39 18.86 12.63
CA ILE A 189 9.96 18.66 12.89
C ILE A 189 9.21 18.35 11.59
N ALA A 190 9.46 19.13 10.53
CA ALA A 190 8.76 18.97 9.26
C ALA A 190 9.05 17.60 8.61
N LEU A 191 10.33 17.26 8.43
CA LEU A 191 10.73 15.98 7.85
C LEU A 191 10.36 14.81 8.76
N GLY A 192 10.56 14.94 10.08
CA GLY A 192 10.18 13.89 11.04
C GLY A 192 8.68 13.59 11.03
N THR A 193 7.83 14.61 10.89
CA THR A 193 6.37 14.44 10.82
C THR A 193 5.96 13.80 9.50
N LEU A 194 6.51 14.27 8.38
CA LEU A 194 6.21 13.72 7.06
C LEU A 194 6.68 12.26 6.93
N ASP A 195 7.86 11.94 7.45
CA ASP A 195 8.41 10.57 7.47
C ASP A 195 7.57 9.65 8.37
N ALA A 196 7.14 10.11 9.55
CA ALA A 196 6.27 9.33 10.43
C ALA A 196 4.89 9.07 9.79
N LEU A 197 4.33 10.07 9.11
CA LEU A 197 3.07 9.92 8.38
C LEU A 197 3.22 8.92 7.24
N SER A 198 4.31 9.04 6.48
CA SER A 198 4.65 8.14 5.38
C SER A 198 4.86 6.70 5.87
N ALA A 199 5.54 6.51 7.00
CA ALA A 199 5.70 5.20 7.63
C ALA A 199 4.34 4.59 7.99
N GLY A 200 3.40 5.36 8.51
CA GLY A 200 2.03 4.90 8.76
C GLY A 200 1.31 4.43 7.49
N ILE A 201 1.43 5.20 6.41
CA ILE A 201 0.88 4.84 5.10
C ILE A 201 1.48 3.53 4.59
N LEU A 202 2.81 3.38 4.66
CA LEU A 202 3.50 2.18 4.21
C LEU A 202 3.26 0.96 5.11
N VAL A 203 3.01 1.15 6.40
CA VAL A 203 2.58 0.07 7.29
C VAL A 203 1.22 -0.48 6.85
N TRP A 204 0.27 0.39 6.49
CA TRP A 204 -1.01 -0.05 5.90
C TRP A 204 -0.77 -0.85 4.60
N VAL A 205 0.00 -0.29 3.68
CA VAL A 205 0.30 -0.92 2.39
C VAL A 205 1.00 -2.28 2.58
N GLY A 206 2.02 -2.36 3.43
CA GLY A 206 2.79 -3.57 3.65
C GLY A 206 1.99 -4.66 4.38
N LEU A 207 1.27 -4.31 5.45
CA LEU A 207 0.54 -5.29 6.26
C LEU A 207 -0.80 -5.68 5.64
N VAL A 208 -1.58 -4.71 5.18
CA VAL A 208 -2.96 -4.96 4.71
C VAL A 208 -2.98 -5.24 3.21
N ASP A 209 -2.45 -4.33 2.40
CA ASP A 209 -2.54 -4.45 0.94
C ASP A 209 -1.66 -5.56 0.37
N MET A 210 -0.52 -5.85 1.00
CA MET A 210 0.41 -6.87 0.53
C MET A 210 0.33 -8.16 1.34
N TRP A 211 0.65 -8.13 2.63
CA TRP A 211 0.79 -9.36 3.41
C TRP A 211 -0.57 -10.04 3.67
N ALA A 212 -1.53 -9.36 4.28
CA ALA A 212 -2.84 -9.94 4.60
C ALA A 212 -3.60 -10.34 3.33
N ARG A 213 -3.56 -9.50 2.29
CA ARG A 213 -4.24 -9.76 1.01
C ARG A 213 -3.77 -11.03 0.32
N ASP A 214 -2.48 -11.33 0.35
CA ASP A 214 -1.94 -12.53 -0.30
C ASP A 214 -2.14 -13.80 0.53
N TRP A 215 -2.13 -13.70 1.86
CA TRP A 215 -2.04 -14.86 2.75
C TRP A 215 -3.32 -15.21 3.49
N VAL A 216 -4.11 -14.21 3.89
CA VAL A 216 -5.23 -14.36 4.84
C VAL A 216 -6.57 -14.09 4.19
N ILE A 217 -6.62 -13.20 3.21
CA ILE A 217 -7.86 -12.85 2.51
C ILE A 217 -8.18 -13.91 1.46
N GLU A 218 -9.45 -14.34 1.43
CA GLU A 218 -9.94 -15.32 0.46
C GLU A 218 -9.72 -14.81 -0.98
N GLY A 219 -9.13 -15.66 -1.82
CA GLY A 219 -8.69 -15.28 -3.18
C GLY A 219 -7.26 -14.78 -3.28
N GLY A 220 -6.51 -14.69 -2.18
CA GLY A 220 -5.06 -14.47 -2.19
C GLY A 220 -4.28 -15.71 -2.65
N ASP A 221 -3.16 -15.48 -3.35
CA ASP A 221 -2.35 -16.53 -3.97
C ASP A 221 -1.85 -17.58 -2.96
N MET A 222 -1.57 -17.18 -1.72
CA MET A 222 -1.02 -18.06 -0.69
C MET A 222 -2.09 -18.73 0.18
N PHE A 223 -3.34 -18.27 0.13
CA PHE A 223 -4.44 -18.77 0.98
C PHE A 223 -4.74 -20.26 0.73
N ALA A 224 -4.78 -20.66 -0.55
CA ALA A 224 -5.06 -22.04 -0.97
C ALA A 224 -3.84 -22.74 -1.60
N ALA A 225 -2.64 -22.16 -1.48
CA ALA A 225 -1.43 -22.71 -2.07
C ALA A 225 -0.95 -23.97 -1.35
N PRO A 226 -0.30 -24.92 -2.06
CA PRO A 226 0.30 -26.08 -1.42
C PRO A 226 1.49 -25.64 -0.55
N LEU A 227 1.75 -26.37 0.53
CA LEU A 227 2.70 -26.02 1.58
C LEU A 227 4.10 -25.60 1.08
N ARG A 228 4.58 -26.21 -0.02
CA ARG A 228 5.88 -25.86 -0.62
C ARG A 228 5.93 -24.41 -1.12
N HIS A 229 4.86 -23.93 -1.75
CA HIS A 229 4.79 -22.56 -2.25
C HIS A 229 4.66 -21.56 -1.08
N VAL A 230 3.82 -21.89 -0.10
CA VAL A 230 3.68 -21.10 1.14
C VAL A 230 5.02 -20.99 1.89
N ALA A 231 5.75 -22.11 2.04
CA ALA A 231 7.06 -22.12 2.69
C ALA A 231 8.08 -21.28 1.91
N ALA A 232 8.15 -21.41 0.59
CA ALA A 232 9.03 -20.60 -0.24
C ALA A 232 8.70 -19.10 -0.13
N GLY A 233 7.41 -18.75 -0.19
CA GLY A 233 6.92 -17.39 0.03
C GLY A 233 7.32 -16.84 1.40
N GLY A 234 7.09 -17.61 2.47
CA GLY A 234 7.43 -17.22 3.84
C GLY A 234 8.92 -17.00 4.06
N ILE A 235 9.77 -17.87 3.52
CA ILE A 235 11.22 -17.70 3.56
C ILE A 235 11.63 -16.43 2.81
N SER A 236 11.07 -16.19 1.61
CA SER A 236 11.37 -14.99 0.83
C SER A 236 10.93 -13.69 1.51
N LEU A 237 9.78 -13.71 2.19
CA LEU A 237 9.26 -12.57 2.97
C LEU A 237 10.20 -12.25 4.15
N ILE A 238 10.61 -13.27 4.92
CA ILE A 238 11.55 -13.09 6.03
C ILE A 238 12.90 -12.59 5.52
N ALA A 239 13.41 -13.16 4.42
CA ALA A 239 14.65 -12.70 3.81
C ALA A 239 14.58 -11.23 3.39
N GLY A 240 13.46 -10.79 2.80
CA GLY A 240 13.20 -9.39 2.48
C GLY A 240 13.17 -8.49 3.70
N MET A 241 12.47 -8.88 4.77
CA MET A 241 12.43 -8.12 6.03
C MET A 241 13.82 -7.97 6.66
N VAL A 242 14.61 -9.06 6.70
CA VAL A 242 15.99 -9.03 7.22
C VAL A 242 16.86 -8.12 6.36
N LEU A 243 16.78 -8.25 5.04
CA LEU A 243 17.58 -7.45 4.11
C LEU A 243 17.27 -5.95 4.26
N MET A 244 15.99 -5.57 4.25
CA MET A 244 15.58 -4.17 4.43
C MET A 244 15.98 -3.64 5.82
N GLY A 245 15.91 -4.48 6.86
CA GLY A 245 16.39 -4.13 8.19
C GLY A 245 17.90 -3.89 8.25
N VAL A 246 18.70 -4.69 7.53
CA VAL A 246 20.16 -4.49 7.42
C VAL A 246 20.48 -3.19 6.68
N LEU A 247 19.77 -2.90 5.58
CA LEU A 247 19.91 -1.63 4.86
C LEU A 247 19.57 -0.45 5.78
N GLY A 248 18.45 -0.53 6.50
CA GLY A 248 18.04 0.52 7.45
C GLY A 248 19.01 0.73 8.61
N LYS A 249 19.70 -0.32 9.07
CA LYS A 249 20.76 -0.20 10.08
C LYS A 249 22.03 0.47 9.53
N TRP A 250 22.27 0.34 8.22
CA TRP A 250 23.47 0.85 7.57
C TRP A 250 23.32 2.28 7.04
N ALA A 251 22.07 2.73 6.82
CA ALA A 251 21.73 4.13 6.61
C ALA A 251 22.05 4.98 7.85
#